data_AF-A0A3S2UVS3-F1
#
_entry.id   AF-A0A3S2UVS3-F1
#
_cell.length_a   1.000
_cell.length_b   1.000
_cell.length_c   1.000
_cell.angle_alpha   90.00
_cell.angle_beta   90.00
_cell.angle_gamma   90.00
#
_symmetry.space_group_name_H-M   'P 1'
#
loop_
_entity.id
_entity.type
_entity.pdbx_description
1 polymer ?
#
loop_
_entity_poly.entity_id
_entity_poly.type
_entity_poly.pdbx_seq_one_letter_code
_entity_poly.pdbx_strand_id
1 'polypeptide(L)'
;MFHAISEAIVGPLGAGRPDDPPFREVYETLYRLPDHAHVEKVCKSLTAANFPPAILNFARQFVIFKNKRQMADYHPLARFNRSTVATDVETVDAVRRAFAAADPVERTRFAFRVSVRERRRD
;
A
#
# COMPACT_ATOMS: atom_id res chain seq x y z
N MET A 1 2.87 4.15 2.75
CA MET A 1 2.43 2.79 2.36
C MET A 1 1.60 2.79 1.08
N PHE A 2 0.58 3.64 0.94
CA PHE A 2 -0.21 3.72 -0.30
C PHE A 2 0.65 3.95 -1.56
N HIS A 3 1.63 4.87 -1.51
CA HIS A 3 2.63 5.06 -2.56
C HIS A 3 3.33 3.77 -3.00
N ALA A 4 3.73 2.91 -2.05
CA ALA A 4 4.40 1.66 -2.37
C ALA A 4 3.50 0.67 -3.13
N ILE A 5 2.17 0.75 -2.95
CA ILE A 5 1.21 -0.01 -3.76
C ILE A 5 1.25 0.50 -5.20
N SER A 6 1.12 1.82 -5.40
CA SER A 6 1.14 2.44 -6.72
C SER A 6 2.48 2.20 -7.45
N GLU A 7 3.61 2.37 -6.77
CA GLU A 7 4.96 2.10 -7.29
C GLU A 7 5.11 0.65 -7.75
N ALA A 8 4.51 -0.31 -7.05
CA ALA A 8 4.54 -1.73 -7.43
C ALA A 8 3.71 -2.05 -8.70
N ILE A 9 2.78 -1.18 -9.09
CA ILE A 9 2.08 -1.26 -10.38
C ILE A 9 2.97 -0.68 -11.50
N VAL A 10 3.69 0.40 -11.21
CA VAL A 10 4.57 1.08 -12.18
C VAL A 10 5.81 0.25 -12.50
N GLY A 11 6.42 -0.40 -11.49
CA GLY A 11 7.71 -1.10 -11.61
C GLY A 11 7.85 -2.02 -12.83
N PRO A 12 6.89 -2.93 -13.10
CA PRO A 12 6.93 -3.82 -14.26
C PRO A 12 6.90 -3.13 -15.63
N LEU A 13 6.47 -1.87 -15.70
CA LEU A 13 6.39 -1.12 -16.96
C LEU A 13 7.75 -0.59 -17.43
N GLY A 14 8.81 -0.76 -16.62
CA GLY A 14 10.17 -0.40 -17.01
C GLY A 14 10.37 1.11 -17.20
N ALA A 15 9.54 1.93 -16.57
CA ALA A 15 9.53 3.39 -16.74
C ALA A 15 10.74 4.13 -16.11
N GLY A 16 11.77 3.39 -15.70
CA GLY A 16 12.96 3.94 -15.04
C GLY A 16 12.81 4.08 -13.52
N ARG A 17 13.58 5.01 -12.94
CA ARG A 17 13.59 5.34 -11.52
C ARG A 17 12.53 6.40 -11.21
N PRO A 18 12.11 6.56 -9.93
CA PRO A 18 11.10 7.54 -9.54
C PRO A 18 11.29 8.99 -10.02
N ASP A 19 12.54 9.40 -10.24
CA ASP A 19 12.89 10.76 -10.68
C ASP A 19 12.92 10.92 -12.21
N ASP A 20 12.86 9.82 -12.96
CA ASP A 20 12.90 9.85 -14.43
C ASP A 20 11.55 10.35 -14.98
N PRO A 21 11.53 11.23 -16.01
CA PRO A 21 10.28 11.75 -16.58
C PRO A 21 9.25 10.67 -16.98
N PRO A 22 9.65 9.55 -17.63
CA PRO A 22 8.71 8.48 -17.97
C PRO A 22 8.08 7.82 -16.74
N PHE A 23 8.82 7.67 -15.64
CA PHE A 23 8.27 7.13 -14.41
C PHE A 23 7.20 8.05 -13.86
N ARG A 24 7.49 9.35 -13.77
CA ARG A 24 6.58 10.35 -13.20
C ARG A 24 5.25 10.37 -13.95
N GLU A 25 5.30 10.35 -15.28
CA GLU A 25 4.11 10.33 -16.14
C GLU A 25 3.23 9.09 -15.88
N VAL A 26 3.84 7.90 -15.88
CA VAL A 26 3.14 6.63 -15.63
C VAL A 26 2.62 6.58 -14.20
N TYR A 27 3.41 7.04 -13.23
CA TYR A 27 3.06 7.07 -11.82
C TYR A 27 1.87 8.01 -11.55
N GLU A 28 1.86 9.21 -12.10
CA GLU A 28 0.73 10.16 -11.94
C GLU A 28 -0.59 9.58 -12.49
N THR A 29 -0.50 8.82 -13.58
CA THR A 29 -1.65 8.13 -14.17
C THR A 29 -2.13 7.00 -13.26
N LEU A 30 -1.23 6.11 -12.84
CA LEU A 30 -1.57 4.89 -12.09
C LEU A 30 -1.82 5.14 -10.60
N TYR A 31 -1.30 6.21 -10.01
CA TYR A 31 -1.55 6.57 -8.61
C TYR A 31 -3.02 6.84 -8.33
N ARG A 32 -3.81 7.19 -9.36
CA ARG A 32 -5.26 7.43 -9.26
C ARG A 32 -6.10 6.14 -9.32
N LEU A 33 -5.48 5.01 -9.67
CA LEU A 33 -6.19 3.74 -9.86
C LEU A 33 -6.64 3.10 -8.53
N PRO A 34 -5.81 2.99 -7.48
CA PRO A 34 -6.25 2.41 -6.21
C PRO A 34 -7.20 3.36 -5.47
N ASP A 35 -8.33 2.84 -5.01
CA ASP A 35 -9.21 3.54 -4.06
C ASP A 35 -8.88 3.10 -2.63
N HIS A 36 -8.69 4.04 -1.70
CA HIS A 36 -8.25 3.73 -0.34
C HIS A 36 -9.21 2.80 0.41
N ALA A 37 -10.53 2.99 0.26
CA ALA A 37 -11.53 2.16 0.91
C ALA A 37 -11.57 0.74 0.32
N HIS A 38 -11.47 0.63 -1.00
CA HIS A 38 -11.36 -0.67 -1.68
C HIS A 38 -10.08 -1.41 -1.31
N VAL A 39 -8.93 -0.74 -1.33
CA VAL A 39 -7.65 -1.33 -0.92
C VAL A 39 -7.73 -1.86 0.50
N GLU A 40 -8.30 -1.08 1.44
CA GLU A 40 -8.51 -1.52 2.82
C GLU A 40 -9.40 -2.77 2.87
N LYS A 41 -10.53 -2.76 2.16
CA LYS A 41 -11.47 -3.89 2.11
C LYS A 41 -10.77 -5.15 1.61
N VAL A 42 -10.04 -5.07 0.50
CA VAL A 42 -9.33 -6.23 -0.06
C VAL A 42 -8.25 -6.70 0.90
N CYS A 43 -7.43 -5.80 1.46
CA CYS A 43 -6.39 -6.15 2.44
C CYS A 43 -6.95 -6.94 3.64
N LYS A 44 -8.12 -6.57 4.15
CA LYS A 44 -8.80 -7.29 5.25
C LYS A 44 -9.26 -8.70 4.87
N SER A 45 -9.50 -8.96 3.58
CA SER A 45 -9.94 -10.27 3.07
C SER A 45 -8.81 -11.25 2.73
N LEU A 46 -7.55 -10.79 2.74
CA LEU A 46 -6.41 -11.61 2.36
C LEU A 46 -6.11 -12.67 3.43
N THR A 47 -5.75 -13.86 2.96
CA THR A 47 -5.38 -15.03 3.77
C THR A 47 -3.99 -15.53 3.37
N ALA A 48 -3.45 -16.47 4.16
CA ALA A 48 -2.16 -17.12 3.89
C ALA A 48 -2.08 -17.79 2.51
N ALA A 49 -3.22 -18.21 1.95
CA ALA A 49 -3.27 -18.81 0.61
C ALA A 49 -3.09 -17.79 -0.53
N ASN A 50 -3.18 -16.49 -0.25
CA ASN A 50 -3.13 -15.48 -1.30
C ASN A 50 -1.71 -15.01 -1.61
N PHE A 51 -0.89 -14.75 -0.59
CA PHE A 51 0.40 -14.05 -0.73
C PHE A 51 1.42 -14.49 0.33
N PRO A 52 2.73 -14.28 0.09
CA PRO A 52 3.77 -14.60 1.06
C PRO A 52 3.69 -13.71 2.32
N PRO A 53 4.33 -14.14 3.43
CA PRO A 53 4.22 -13.46 4.72
C PRO A 53 4.55 -11.96 4.70
N ALA A 54 5.55 -11.54 3.93
CA ALA A 54 5.94 -10.12 3.83
C ALA A 54 4.82 -9.25 3.25
N ILE A 55 4.12 -9.73 2.22
CA ILE A 55 3.01 -9.04 1.57
C ILE A 55 1.79 -9.00 2.49
N LEU A 56 1.48 -10.10 3.18
CA LEU A 56 0.38 -10.14 4.16
C LEU A 56 0.65 -9.25 5.37
N ASN A 57 1.91 -9.16 5.83
CA ASN A 57 2.30 -8.22 6.86
C ASN A 57 2.10 -6.77 6.39
N PHE A 58 2.53 -6.44 5.17
CA PHE A 58 2.29 -5.12 4.58
C PHE A 58 0.80 -4.79 4.50
N ALA A 59 -0.04 -5.73 4.04
CA ALA A 59 -1.49 -5.53 3.94
C ALA A 59 -2.15 -5.25 5.30
N ARG A 60 -1.77 -6.01 6.35
CA ARG A 60 -2.26 -5.79 7.72
C ARG A 60 -1.85 -4.41 8.24
N GLN A 61 -0.59 -4.05 8.07
CA GLN A 61 -0.04 -2.78 8.53
C GLN A 61 -0.63 -1.60 7.76
N PHE A 62 -0.92 -1.76 6.46
CA PHE A 62 -1.62 -0.75 5.67
C PHE A 62 -2.98 -0.40 6.30
N VAL A 63 -3.78 -1.40 6.68
CA VAL A 63 -5.09 -1.19 7.32
C VAL A 63 -4.95 -0.46 8.65
N ILE A 64 -4.00 -0.88 9.49
CA ILE A 64 -3.73 -0.25 10.80
C ILE A 64 -3.37 1.23 10.62
N PHE A 65 -2.38 1.53 9.78
CA PHE A 65 -1.90 2.90 9.62
C PHE A 65 -2.84 3.80 8.82
N LYS A 66 -3.66 3.24 7.91
CA LYS A 66 -4.75 3.98 7.27
C LYS A 66 -5.78 4.43 8.30
N ASN A 67 -6.18 3.55 9.22
CA ASN A 67 -7.14 3.89 10.27
C ASN A 67 -6.55 4.87 11.29
N LYS A 68 -5.27 4.71 11.64
CA LYS A 68 -4.56 5.65 12.51
C LYS A 68 -4.46 7.04 11.89
N ARG A 69 -4.18 7.13 10.59
CA ARG A 69 -4.23 8.38 9.82
C ARG A 69 -5.63 8.98 9.83
N GLN A 70 -6.66 8.19 9.59
CA GLN A 70 -8.05 8.67 9.62
C GLN A 70 -8.43 9.21 11.01
N MET A 71 -8.00 8.57 12.09
CA MET A 71 -8.20 9.12 13.44
C MET A 71 -7.47 10.44 13.63
N ALA A 72 -6.23 10.56 13.16
CA ALA A 72 -5.46 11.78 13.27
C ALA A 72 -6.06 12.93 12.46
N ASP A 73 -6.55 12.65 11.25
CA ASP A 73 -7.10 13.64 10.33
C ASP A 73 -8.49 14.13 10.75
N TYR A 74 -9.34 13.24 11.30
CA TYR A 74 -10.77 13.51 11.44
C TYR A 74 -11.33 13.47 12.87
N HIS A 75 -10.64 12.87 13.84
CA HIS A 75 -11.17 12.78 15.20
C HIS A 75 -10.68 13.95 16.08
N PRO A 76 -11.54 14.90 16.47
CA PRO A 76 -11.11 16.17 17.07
C PRO A 76 -10.41 16.00 18.43
N LEU A 77 -10.72 14.91 19.14
CA LEU A 77 -10.12 14.60 20.45
C LEU A 77 -9.01 13.55 20.36
N ALA A 78 -8.57 13.15 19.16
CA ALA A 78 -7.47 12.20 19.04
C ALA A 78 -6.19 12.81 19.61
N ARG A 79 -5.46 12.01 20.38
CA ARG A 79 -4.17 12.35 20.96
C ARG A 79 -3.22 11.19 20.73
N PHE A 80 -1.99 11.51 20.38
CA PHE A 80 -0.95 10.54 20.09
C PHE A 80 0.26 10.84 20.96
N ASN A 81 0.82 9.81 21.60
CA ASN A 81 2.08 9.95 22.30
C ASN A 81 3.24 9.96 21.28
N ARG A 82 4.17 10.90 21.44
CA ARG A 82 5.36 11.02 20.59
C ARG A 82 6.18 9.72 20.54
N SER A 83 6.33 9.01 21.66
CA SER A 83 7.06 7.74 21.67
C SER A 83 6.37 6.67 20.83
N THR A 84 5.03 6.56 20.93
CA THR A 84 4.24 5.66 20.09
C THR A 84 4.36 6.01 18.61
N VAL A 85 4.30 7.30 18.27
CA VAL A 85 4.44 7.76 16.87
C VAL A 85 5.84 7.45 16.33
N ALA A 86 6.89 7.57 17.14
CA ALA A 86 8.24 7.17 16.72
C ALA A 86 8.29 5.66 16.39
N THR A 87 7.74 4.81 17.25
CA THR A 87 7.64 3.37 17.00
C THR A 87 6.78 3.03 15.77
N ASP A 88 5.71 3.79 15.52
CA ASP A 88 4.89 3.64 14.32
C ASP A 88 5.70 3.88 13.05
N VAL A 89 6.49 4.96 13.02
CA VAL A 89 7.34 5.32 11.88
C VAL A 89 8.36 4.22 11.61
N GLU A 90 9.05 3.73 12.66
CA GLU A 90 10.00 2.62 12.55
C GLU A 90 9.34 1.34 12.01
N THR A 91 8.11 1.06 12.48
CA THR A 91 7.32 -0.09 12.03
C THR A 91 6.97 0.04 10.54
N VAL A 92 6.46 1.21 10.11
CA VAL A 92 6.11 1.47 8.72
C VAL A 92 7.35 1.34 7.83
N ASP A 93 8.50 1.86 8.25
CA ASP A 93 9.73 1.79 7.49
C ASP A 93 10.25 0.36 7.34
N ALA A 94 10.24 -0.42 8.43
CA ALA A 94 10.62 -1.83 8.39
C ALA A 94 9.70 -2.64 7.46
N VAL A 95 8.39 -2.42 7.56
CA VAL A 95 7.38 -3.08 6.72
C VAL A 95 7.52 -2.67 5.26
N ARG A 96 7.78 -1.39 4.98
CA ARG A 96 8.00 -0.89 3.61
C ARG A 96 9.25 -1.50 3.00
N ARG A 97 10.35 -1.61 3.75
CA ARG A 97 11.58 -2.28 3.29
C ARG A 97 11.35 -3.77 3.02
N ALA A 98 10.69 -4.48 3.92
CA ALA A 98 10.35 -5.89 3.73
C ALA A 98 9.42 -6.10 2.51
N PHE A 99 8.44 -5.21 2.32
CA PHE A 99 7.61 -5.22 1.12
C PHE A 99 8.44 -4.97 -0.13
N ALA A 100 9.34 -3.97 -0.14
CA ALA A 100 10.18 -3.67 -1.30
C ALA A 100 11.17 -4.79 -1.66
N ALA A 101 11.65 -5.53 -0.67
CA ALA A 101 12.54 -6.68 -0.84
C ALA A 101 11.82 -7.98 -1.22
N ALA A 102 10.48 -8.02 -1.16
CA ALA A 102 9.72 -9.17 -1.59
C ALA A 102 9.79 -9.35 -3.12
N ASP A 103 9.48 -10.57 -3.57
CA ASP A 103 9.47 -10.92 -4.99
C ASP A 103 8.69 -9.88 -5.83
N PRO A 104 9.30 -9.30 -6.90
CA PRO A 104 8.65 -8.29 -7.73
C PRO A 104 7.30 -8.73 -8.31
N VAL A 105 7.17 -10.00 -8.71
CA VAL A 105 5.92 -10.52 -9.29
C VAL A 105 4.84 -10.55 -8.23
N GLU A 106 5.13 -11.01 -7.02
CA GLU A 106 4.19 -11.02 -5.89
C GLU A 106 3.78 -9.60 -5.45
N ARG A 107 4.71 -8.63 -5.45
CA ARG A 107 4.39 -7.22 -5.15
C ARG A 107 3.41 -6.63 -6.17
N THR A 108 3.66 -6.86 -7.44
CA THR A 108 2.79 -6.41 -8.53
C THR A 108 1.44 -7.10 -8.49
N ARG A 109 1.40 -8.44 -8.32
CA ARG A 109 0.16 -9.21 -8.19
C ARG A 109 -0.68 -8.72 -7.03
N PHE A 110 -0.06 -8.43 -5.88
CA PHE A 110 -0.71 -7.80 -4.74
C PHE A 110 -1.27 -6.42 -5.11
N ALA A 111 -0.44 -5.55 -5.69
CA ALA A 111 -0.83 -4.20 -6.03
C ALA A 111 -2.02 -4.16 -7.00
N PHE A 112 -2.03 -5.01 -8.03
CA PHE A 112 -3.19 -5.16 -8.92
C PHE A 112 -4.42 -5.69 -8.19
N ARG A 113 -4.27 -6.75 -7.36
CA ARG A 113 -5.39 -7.36 -6.63
C ARG A 113 -6.10 -6.36 -5.72
N VAL A 114 -5.36 -5.49 -5.04
CA VAL A 114 -5.95 -4.51 -4.11
C VAL A 114 -6.47 -3.26 -4.82
N SER A 115 -6.01 -2.97 -6.04
CA SER A 115 -6.36 -1.72 -6.73
C SER A 115 -7.47 -1.88 -7.76
N VAL A 116 -7.57 -3.04 -8.42
CA VAL A 116 -8.61 -3.28 -9.41
C VAL A 116 -9.90 -3.75 -8.74
N ARG A 117 -11.03 -3.14 -9.12
CA ARG A 117 -12.37 -3.59 -8.71
C ARG A 117 -12.87 -4.65 -9.68
N GLU A 118 -13.41 -5.74 -9.13
CA GLU A 118 -14.16 -6.70 -9.94
C GLU A 118 -15.34 -5.98 -10.60
N ARG A 119 -15.45 -6.06 -11.93
CA ARG A 119 -16.65 -5.60 -12.62
C ARG A 119 -17.80 -6.52 -12.19
N ARG A 120 -18.91 -5.92 -11.76
CA ARG A 120 -20.18 -6.67 -11.65
C ARG A 120 -20.48 -7.25 -13.03
N ARG A 121 -20.64 -8.57 -13.11
CA ARG A 121 -21.29 -9.20 -14.24
C ARG A 121 -22.78 -8.95 -14.01
N ASP A 122 -23.31 -7.98 -14.74
CA ASP A 122 -24.76 -7.80 -14.87
C ASP A 122 -25.33 -8.92 -15.74
#